data_AF-A0A7S4JG94-F1
#
_entry.id   AF-A0A7S4JG94-F1
#
_cell.length_a   1.000
_cell.length_b   1.000
_cell.length_c   1.000
_cell.angle_alpha   90.00
_cell.angle_beta   90.00
_cell.angle_gamma   90.00
#
_symmetry.space_group_name_H-M   'P 1'
#
loop_
_entity.id
_entity.type
_entity.pdbx_description
1 polymer ?
#
loop_
_entity_poly.entity_id
_entity_poly.type
_entity_poly.pdbx_seq_one_letter_code
_entity_poly.pdbx_strand_id
1 'polypeptide(L)'
;HQESRKNFKFVLLNPENHFLEIFQEARCIILAGGTLRPIPSLIKSLGVQTMEERIRVFSCGHVIPPSNLLMCTLSSGPTKVEFELNKTNREKKEVMQEIGLTIANMCTLIP
;
A
#
# COMPACT_ATOMS: atom_id res chain seq x y z
N HIS A 1 5.56 37.60 4.09
CA HIS A 1 4.43 37.53 5.03
C HIS A 1 3.48 36.42 4.60
N GLN A 2 3.57 35.22 5.21
CA GLN A 2 2.53 34.21 5.11
C GLN A 2 1.74 34.24 6.41
N GLU A 3 0.48 34.67 6.36
CA GLU A 3 -0.43 34.60 7.50
C GLU A 3 -0.59 33.14 7.93
N SER A 4 -0.29 32.87 9.21
CA SER A 4 -0.58 31.60 9.86
C SER A 4 -2.09 31.43 9.97
N ARG A 5 -2.69 30.68 9.04
CA ARG A 5 -4.07 30.22 9.17
C ARG A 5 -4.14 29.27 10.36
N LYS A 6 -4.80 29.70 11.44
CA LYS A 6 -5.14 28.82 12.55
C LYS A 6 -6.06 27.73 12.01
N ASN A 7 -5.57 26.49 11.94
CA ASN A 7 -6.37 25.33 11.61
C ASN A 7 -6.57 24.47 12.86
N PHE A 8 -7.69 23.76 12.89
CA PHE A 8 -7.94 22.71 13.86
C PHE A 8 -8.11 21.40 13.09
N LYS A 9 -7.31 20.39 13.43
CA LYS A 9 -7.38 19.06 12.82
C LYS A 9 -7.81 18.08 13.89
N PHE A 10 -9.04 17.57 13.78
CA PHE A 10 -9.45 16.40 14.53
C PHE A 10 -8.90 15.14 13.84
N VAL A 11 -8.24 14.27 14.60
CA VAL A 11 -7.73 12.99 14.11
C VAL A 11 -8.28 11.90 15.00
N LEU A 12 -9.06 11.00 14.41
CA LEU A 12 -9.49 9.78 15.09
C LEU A 12 -8.31 8.81 15.14
N LEU A 13 -7.82 8.54 16.36
CA LEU A 13 -6.66 7.67 16.57
C LEU A 13 -7.03 6.18 16.58
N ASN A 14 -8.26 5.85 16.95
CA ASN A 14 -8.75 4.47 17.00
C ASN A 14 -9.99 4.30 16.11
N PRO A 15 -9.84 3.76 14.89
CA PRO A 15 -10.98 3.49 14.01
C PRO A 15 -11.78 2.24 14.41
N GLU A 16 -11.23 1.36 15.26
CA GLU A 16 -11.84 0.06 15.60
C GLU A 16 -13.25 0.24 16.21
N ASN A 17 -13.41 1.26 17.07
CA ASN A 17 -14.68 1.54 17.75
C ASN A 17 -15.83 1.83 16.78
N HIS A 18 -15.56 2.35 15.58
CA HIS A 18 -16.59 2.62 14.59
C HIS A 18 -17.13 1.35 13.93
N PHE A 19 -16.35 0.27 13.93
CA PHE A 19 -16.78 -0.99 13.32
C PHE A 19 -17.52 -1.90 14.32
N LEU A 20 -17.45 -1.62 15.63
CA LEU A 20 -18.09 -2.44 16.66
C LEU A 20 -19.60 -2.59 16.44
N GLU A 21 -20.30 -1.49 16.16
CA GLU A 21 -21.74 -1.51 15.88
C GLU A 21 -22.05 -2.40 14.66
N ILE A 22 -21.24 -2.27 13.60
CA ILE A 22 -21.38 -3.08 12.38
C ILE A 22 -21.18 -4.57 12.71
N PHE A 23 -20.18 -4.91 13.53
CA PHE A 23 -19.92 -6.30 13.95
C PHE A 23 -21.00 -6.88 14.86
N GLN A 24 -21.71 -6.04 15.63
CA GLN A 24 -22.77 -6.46 16.54
C GLN A 24 -24.12 -6.62 15.84
N GLU A 25 -24.45 -5.71 14.93
CA GLU A 25 -25.76 -5.68 14.27
C GLU A 25 -25.82 -6.56 13.02
N ALA A 26 -24.71 -6.70 12.29
CA ALA A 26 -24.70 -7.47 11.06
C ALA A 26 -24.71 -8.98 11.35
N ARG A 27 -25.62 -9.70 10.69
CA ARG A 27 -25.64 -11.17 10.71
C ARG A 27 -24.40 -11.78 10.04
N CYS A 28 -23.85 -11.11 9.02
CA CYS A 28 -22.68 -11.55 8.27
C CYS A 28 -22.03 -10.33 7.61
N ILE A 29 -20.70 -10.31 7.57
CA ILE A 29 -19.91 -9.24 6.94
C ILE A 29 -19.02 -9.86 5.88
N ILE A 30 -19.08 -9.32 4.67
CA ILE A 30 -18.23 -9.72 3.54
C ILE A 30 -17.35 -8.54 3.19
N LEU A 31 -16.03 -8.74 3.28
CA LEU A 31 -15.04 -7.78 2.83
C LEU A 31 -14.38 -8.30 1.55
N ALA A 32 -14.60 -7.59 0.44
CA ALA A 32 -14.08 -7.95 -0.86
C ALA A 32 -13.21 -6.82 -1.42
N GLY A 33 -12.08 -7.18 -2.03
CA GLY A 33 -11.16 -6.23 -2.65
C GLY A 33 -9.98 -6.93 -3.32
N GLY A 34 -9.39 -6.28 -4.33
CA GLY A 34 -8.27 -6.84 -5.10
C GLY A 34 -6.91 -6.75 -4.40
N THR A 35 -6.76 -5.89 -3.38
CA THR A 35 -5.46 -5.54 -2.77
C THR A 35 -5.49 -5.61 -1.23
N LEU A 36 -6.33 -6.47 -0.64
CA LEU A 36 -6.54 -6.56 0.82
C LEU A 36 -5.36 -7.18 1.61
N ARG A 37 -4.19 -7.38 1.00
CA ARG A 37 -3.03 -7.99 1.67
C ARG A 37 -2.19 -6.92 2.38
N PRO A 38 -1.63 -7.20 3.58
CA PRO A 38 -1.70 -8.47 4.32
C PRO A 38 -2.96 -8.58 5.22
N ILE A 39 -3.62 -9.75 5.16
CA ILE A 39 -4.87 -10.02 5.90
C ILE A 39 -4.73 -9.87 7.43
N PRO A 40 -3.65 -10.31 8.08
CA PRO A 40 -3.49 -10.11 9.54
C PRO A 40 -3.51 -8.64 9.96
N SER A 41 -2.89 -7.75 9.17
CA SER A 41 -2.91 -6.30 9.46
C SER A 41 -4.30 -5.71 9.29
N LEU A 42 -5.05 -6.18 8.28
CA LEU A 42 -6.43 -5.77 8.06
C LEU A 42 -7.33 -6.19 9.23
N ILE A 43 -7.23 -7.45 9.69
CA ILE A 43 -7.97 -7.96 10.86
C ILE A 43 -7.64 -7.14 12.10
N LYS A 44 -6.36 -6.80 12.30
CA LYS A 44 -5.92 -5.94 13.40
C LYS A 44 -6.56 -4.56 13.33
N SER A 45 -6.51 -3.89 12.17
CA SER A 45 -7.11 -2.55 11.98
C SER A 45 -8.62 -2.52 12.14
N LEU A 46 -9.30 -3.66 12.00
CA LEU A 46 -10.74 -3.80 12.22
C LEU A 46 -11.10 -4.11 13.67
N GLY A 47 -10.14 -4.39 14.56
CA GLY A 47 -10.42 -4.68 15.97
C GLY A 47 -11.11 -6.03 16.24
N VAL A 48 -11.11 -6.96 15.27
CA VAL A 48 -11.80 -8.27 15.37
C VAL A 48 -10.87 -9.45 15.62
N GLN A 49 -9.69 -9.21 16.18
CA GLN A 49 -8.68 -10.23 16.47
C GLN A 49 -9.22 -11.34 17.39
N THR A 50 -10.13 -11.00 18.32
CA THR A 50 -10.79 -11.96 19.21
C THR A 50 -11.79 -12.89 18.52
N MET A 51 -12.08 -12.64 17.23
CA MET A 51 -13.05 -13.40 16.44
C MET A 51 -12.39 -14.32 15.41
N GLU A 52 -11.10 -14.62 15.53
CA GLU A 52 -10.29 -15.31 14.51
C GLU A 52 -10.96 -16.59 13.96
N GLU A 53 -11.60 -17.39 14.83
CA GLU A 53 -12.31 -18.61 14.43
C GLU A 53 -13.50 -18.37 13.49
N ARG A 54 -14.11 -17.18 13.52
CA ARG A 54 -15.23 -16.75 12.67
C ARG A 54 -14.77 -16.13 11.35
N ILE A 55 -13.48 -15.85 11.19
CA ILE A 55 -12.95 -15.21 9.99
C ILE A 55 -12.72 -16.29 8.93
N ARG A 56 -13.22 -16.03 7.73
CA ARG A 56 -12.98 -16.86 6.55
C ARG A 56 -12.37 -15.99 5.47
N VAL A 57 -11.20 -16.42 4.98
CA VAL A 57 -10.45 -15.70 3.97
C VAL A 57 -10.49 -16.50 2.69
N PHE A 58 -10.93 -15.86 1.61
CA PHE A 58 -10.91 -16.41 0.28
C PHE A 58 -10.10 -15.50 -0.64
N SER A 59 -9.32 -16.09 -1.54
CA SER A 59 -8.60 -15.35 -2.56
C SER A 59 -8.83 -16.04 -3.89
N CYS A 60 -9.40 -15.30 -4.85
CA CYS A 60 -9.45 -15.74 -6.23
C CYS A 60 -8.03 -15.80 -6.79
N GLY A 61 -7.75 -16.80 -7.62
CA GLY A 61 -6.51 -16.84 -8.40
C GLY A 61 -6.50 -15.74 -9.48
N HIS A 62 -5.38 -15.66 -10.20
CA HIS A 62 -5.25 -14.74 -11.33
C HIS A 62 -6.14 -15.20 -12.49
N VAL A 63 -6.87 -14.26 -13.10
CA VAL A 63 -7.74 -14.53 -14.26
C VAL A 63 -6.93 -14.62 -15.56
N ILE A 64 -5.68 -14.14 -15.55
CA ILE A 64 -4.78 -14.13 -16.70
C ILE A 64 -3.63 -15.13 -16.55
N PRO A 65 -3.07 -15.65 -17.66
CA PRO A 65 -1.87 -16.46 -17.63
C PRO A 65 -0.71 -15.74 -16.93
N PRO A 66 0.17 -16.45 -16.21
CA PRO A 66 1.34 -15.85 -15.58
C PRO A 66 2.26 -15.11 -16.56
N SER A 67 2.31 -15.55 -17.82
CA SER A 67 3.09 -14.89 -18.89
C SER A 67 2.65 -13.46 -19.18
N ASN A 68 1.44 -13.08 -18.77
CA ASN A 68 0.89 -11.75 -19.02
C ASN A 68 1.24 -10.76 -17.89
N LEU A 69 1.95 -11.20 -16.85
CA LEU A 69 2.36 -10.38 -15.71
C LEU A 69 3.85 -10.55 -15.45
N LEU A 70 4.59 -9.45 -15.51
CA LEU A 70 5.94 -9.36 -14.99
C LEU A 70 5.92 -8.51 -13.72
N MET A 71 6.26 -9.12 -12.59
CA MET A 71 6.54 -8.40 -11.35
C MET A 71 8.04 -8.45 -11.10
N CYS A 72 8.69 -7.28 -11.12
CA CYS A 72 10.10 -7.16 -10.81
C CYS A 72 10.33 -6.02 -9.81
N THR A 73 11.35 -6.18 -8.98
CA THR A 73 11.82 -5.15 -8.06
C THR A 73 13.21 -4.72 -8.51
N LEU A 74 13.43 -3.40 -8.57
CA LEU A 74 14.73 -2.84 -8.89
C LEU A 74 15.31 -2.20 -7.62
N SER A 75 16.48 -2.67 -7.21
CA SER A 75 17.22 -2.12 -6.07
C SER A 75 18.21 -1.03 -6.47
N SER A 76 18.61 -0.99 -7.74
CA SER A 76 19.52 0.01 -8.29
C SER A 76 19.26 0.25 -9.78
N GLY A 77 19.76 1.37 -10.29
CA GLY A 77 19.61 1.70 -11.70
C GLY A 77 20.82 1.30 -12.57
N PRO A 78 20.87 1.77 -13.82
CA PRO A 78 21.88 1.43 -14.81
C PRO A 78 23.32 1.77 -14.40
N THR A 79 23.51 2.79 -13.55
CA THR A 79 24.83 3.21 -13.07
C THR A 79 25.19 2.61 -11.72
N LYS A 80 24.36 1.68 -11.22
CA LYS A 80 24.46 0.99 -9.92
C LYS A 80 24.22 1.88 -8.71
N VAL A 81 23.62 3.05 -8.89
CA VAL A 81 23.14 3.85 -7.76
C VAL A 81 21.91 3.17 -7.16
N GLU A 82 21.92 2.96 -5.84
CA GLU A 82 20.81 2.31 -5.14
C GLU A 82 19.57 3.19 -5.03
N PHE A 83 18.39 2.57 -5.18
CA PHE A 83 17.09 3.22 -4.99
C PHE A 83 16.68 3.24 -3.53
N GLU A 84 17.43 3.97 -2.71
CA GLU A 84 17.06 4.21 -1.32
C GLU A 84 16.19 5.48 -1.20
N LEU A 85 14.88 5.35 -1.38
CA LEU A 85 13.93 6.49 -1.41
C LEU A 85 13.45 6.92 -0.01
N ASN A 86 14.38 7.03 0.94
CA ASN A 86 14.09 7.55 2.29
C ASN A 86 14.08 9.10 2.30
N LYS A 87 13.67 9.72 3.42
CA LYS A 87 13.61 11.19 3.56
C LYS A 87 14.94 11.88 3.26
N THR A 88 16.06 11.26 3.63
CA THR A 88 17.42 11.81 3.49
C THR A 88 17.93 11.74 2.06
N ASN A 89 17.56 10.69 1.33
CA ASN A 89 18.15 10.35 0.05
C ASN A 89 17.28 10.74 -1.15
N ARG A 90 15.95 10.85 -0.98
CA ARG A 90 15.01 11.12 -2.08
C ARG A 90 15.24 12.44 -2.82
N GLU A 91 15.94 13.41 -2.20
CA GLU A 91 16.26 14.72 -2.80
C GLU A 91 17.71 14.79 -3.31
N LYS A 92 18.50 13.72 -3.14
CA LYS A 92 19.85 13.64 -3.69
C LYS A 92 19.77 13.59 -5.21
N LYS A 93 20.58 14.45 -5.86
CA LYS A 93 20.58 14.61 -7.31
C LYS A 93 20.94 13.30 -8.01
N GLU A 94 21.86 12.54 -7.43
CA GLU A 94 22.34 11.26 -7.95
C GLU A 94 21.22 10.22 -8.02
N VAL A 95 20.43 10.10 -6.94
CA VAL A 95 19.28 9.18 -6.87
C VAL A 95 18.20 9.60 -7.87
N MET A 96 17.89 10.90 -7.95
CA MET A 96 16.89 11.42 -8.90
C MET A 96 17.32 11.22 -10.36
N GLN A 97 18.60 11.42 -10.67
CA GLN A 97 19.15 11.14 -11.99
C GLN A 97 19.08 9.66 -12.33
N GLU A 98 19.39 8.78 -11.40
CA GLU A 98 19.33 7.34 -11.62
C GLU A 98 17.90 6.85 -11.92
N ILE A 99 16.90 7.38 -11.19
CA ILE A 99 15.47 7.10 -11.47
C ILE A 99 15.12 7.56 -12.88
N GLY A 100 15.52 8.79 -13.25
CA GLY A 100 15.26 9.35 -14.58
C GLY A 100 15.84 8.50 -15.70
N LEU A 101 17.11 8.08 -15.55
CA LEU A 101 17.78 7.18 -16.51
C LEU A 101 17.08 5.84 -16.62
N THR A 102 16.64 5.28 -15.49
CA THR A 102 15.93 4.00 -15.45
C THR A 102 14.60 4.07 -16.20
N ILE A 103 13.80 5.10 -15.94
CA ILE A 103 12.52 5.30 -16.61
C ILE A 103 12.73 5.54 -18.11
N ALA A 104 13.68 6.41 -18.49
CA ALA A 104 13.98 6.68 -19.90
C ALA A 104 14.38 5.41 -20.64
N ASN A 105 15.25 4.59 -20.06
CA ASN A 105 15.65 3.31 -20.64
C ASN A 105 14.45 2.35 -20.79
N MET A 106 13.59 2.25 -19.77
CA MET A 106 12.38 1.42 -19.85
C MET A 106 11.44 1.88 -20.95
N CYS A 107 11.17 3.18 -21.06
CA CYS A 107 10.33 3.75 -22.11
C CYS A 107 10.89 3.53 -23.52
N THR A 108 12.18 3.23 -23.66
CA THR A 108 12.80 2.91 -24.95
C THR A 108 12.61 1.43 -25.34
N LEU A 109 12.40 0.56 -24.35
CA LEU A 109 12.24 -0.89 -24.54
C LEU A 109 10.79 -1.35 -24.54
N ILE A 110 9.92 -0.65 -23.80
CA ILE A 110 8.50 -0.98 -23.66
C ILE A 110 7.73 -0.26 -24.79
N PRO A 111 7.08 -1.01 -25.71
CA PRO A 111 6.34 -0.45 -26.85
C PRO A 111 5.15 0.43 -26.46
#